data_AF-A0A519R0F1-F1
#
_entry.id   AF-A0A519R0F1-F1
#
_cell.length_a   1.000
_cell.length_b   1.000
_cell.length_c   1.000
_cell.angle_alpha   90.00
_cell.angle_beta   90.00
_cell.angle_gamma   90.00
#
_symmetry.space_group_name_H-M   'P 1'
#
loop_
_entity.id
_entity.type
_entity.pdbx_description
1 polymer ?
#
loop_
_entity_poly.entity_id
_entity_poly.type
_entity_poly.pdbx_seq_one_letter_code
_entity_poly.pdbx_strand_id
1 'polypeptide(L)'
;MKSLNKFYPHLLAILGFVVISLIYFYPVLQGKQLYQSDIAQFTGMAKEQNDFRAQENAEPYWTDAAFGGMPTYQMGANYPNDWIGALDDALRFLPRPSDYLFLYFLGFYGLLLVLKTDPLKAFFGALAFGFSTYMIIILGVGHNAKAHAIAYMPMVIAGVILVFRKRYIVGGLVTMIATALEINANHFQMTYYLLFLLLIIGGYFIYNYIKAKE
;
A
#
# COMPACT_ATOMS: atom_id res chain seq x y z
N MET A 1 2.60 34.01 -5.63
CA MET A 1 3.60 33.62 -4.60
C MET A 1 3.01 33.03 -3.31
N LYS A 2 1.86 33.48 -2.77
CA LYS A 2 1.29 32.93 -1.51
C LYS A 2 0.77 31.47 -1.57
N SER A 3 0.42 30.93 -2.75
CA SER A 3 -0.05 29.54 -2.90
C SER A 3 1.10 28.52 -2.88
N LEU A 4 2.25 28.84 -3.48
CA LEU A 4 3.44 27.97 -3.53
C LEU A 4 3.98 27.66 -2.13
N ASN A 5 3.93 28.62 -1.19
CA ASN A 5 4.35 28.42 0.19
C ASN A 5 3.55 27.33 0.93
N LYS A 6 2.32 27.01 0.50
CA LYS A 6 1.50 25.96 1.12
C LYS A 6 1.88 24.56 0.64
N PHE A 7 2.39 24.43 -0.59
CA PHE A 7 2.81 23.14 -1.15
C PHE A 7 4.24 22.77 -0.80
N TYR A 8 5.08 23.77 -0.53
CA TYR A 8 6.47 23.58 -0.15
C TYR A 8 6.70 22.56 0.98
N PRO A 9 5.99 22.59 2.13
CA PRO A 9 6.21 21.60 3.19
C PRO A 9 5.85 20.17 2.77
N HIS A 10 4.87 20.00 1.86
CA HIS A 10 4.48 18.68 1.36
C HIS A 10 5.50 18.12 0.38
N LEU A 11 6.05 18.98 -0.50
CA LEU A 11 7.13 18.59 -1.40
C LEU A 11 8.38 18.17 -0.61
N LEU A 12 8.75 18.94 0.41
CA LEU A 12 9.86 18.58 1.30
C LEU A 12 9.62 17.27 2.04
N ALA A 13 8.39 17.03 2.51
CA ALA A 13 8.04 15.76 3.16
C ALA A 13 8.22 14.58 2.20
N ILE A 14 7.70 14.67 0.98
CA ILE A 14 7.81 13.61 -0.04
C ILE A 14 9.28 13.36 -0.42
N LEU A 15 10.06 14.41 -0.66
CA LEU A 15 11.51 14.28 -0.92
C LEU A 15 12.23 13.66 0.27
N GLY A 16 11.88 14.06 1.49
CA GLY A 16 12.40 13.47 2.73
C GLY A 16 12.10 11.97 2.80
N PHE A 17 10.88 11.54 2.49
CA PHE A 17 10.51 10.12 2.46
C PHE A 17 11.33 9.33 1.45
N VAL A 18 11.53 9.85 0.24
CA VAL A 18 12.38 9.22 -0.77
C VAL A 18 13.81 9.04 -0.25
N VAL A 19 14.41 10.12 0.24
CA VAL A 19 15.80 10.10 0.73
C VAL A 19 15.95 9.15 1.92
N ILE A 20 15.04 9.20 2.89
CA ILE A 20 15.11 8.37 4.09
C ILE A 20 14.95 6.87 3.75
N SER A 21 13.99 6.52 2.89
CA SER A 21 13.79 5.12 2.46
C SER A 21 15.01 4.55 1.73
N LEU A 22 15.67 5.38 0.91
CA LEU A 22 16.89 4.98 0.18
C LEU A 22 18.11 4.91 1.10
N ILE A 23 18.26 5.81 2.06
CA ILE A 23 19.36 5.75 3.04
C ILE A 23 19.23 4.48 3.90
N TYR A 24 18.01 4.17 4.36
CA TYR A 24 17.78 3.00 5.21
C TYR A 24 18.13 1.68 4.49
N PHE A 25 17.74 1.57 3.23
CA PHE A 25 18.04 0.40 2.38
C PHE A 25 19.19 0.67 1.41
N TYR A 26 20.16 1.52 1.77
CA TYR A 26 21.25 1.93 0.87
C TYR A 26 21.92 0.80 0.06
N PRO A 27 22.13 -0.43 0.58
CA PRO A 27 22.66 -1.54 -0.22
C PRO A 27 21.92 -1.80 -1.54
N VAL A 28 20.62 -1.48 -1.66
CA VAL A 28 19.87 -1.67 -2.92
C VAL A 28 20.39 -0.80 -4.06
N LEU A 29 20.95 0.38 -3.74
CA LEU A 29 21.60 1.25 -4.73
C LEU A 29 22.95 0.70 -5.21
N GLN A 30 23.51 -0.27 -4.49
CA GLN A 30 24.73 -0.99 -4.88
C GLN A 30 24.41 -2.25 -5.70
N GLY A 31 23.15 -2.46 -6.09
CA GLY A 31 22.70 -3.69 -6.75
C GLY A 31 22.63 -4.90 -5.81
N LYS A 32 22.76 -4.70 -4.48
CA LYS A 32 22.58 -5.78 -3.51
C LYS A 32 21.10 -5.96 -3.22
N GLN A 33 20.70 -7.19 -2.96
CA GLN A 33 19.32 -7.52 -2.62
C GLN A 33 19.26 -8.14 -1.22
N LEU A 34 18.15 -7.89 -0.54
CA LEU A 34 17.87 -8.55 0.72
C LEU A 34 17.41 -9.98 0.45
N TYR A 35 17.99 -10.95 1.14
CA TYR A 35 17.48 -12.32 1.06
C TYR A 35 16.13 -12.40 1.79
N GLN A 36 15.09 -12.75 1.04
CA GLN A 36 13.72 -12.82 1.50
C GLN A 36 13.22 -14.27 1.37
N SER A 37 13.02 -14.94 2.52
CA SER A 37 12.61 -16.35 2.56
C SER A 37 11.28 -16.60 1.86
N ASP A 38 10.31 -15.72 2.05
CA ASP A 38 8.98 -15.86 1.47
C ASP A 38 9.04 -15.75 -0.06
N ILE A 39 9.91 -14.88 -0.58
CA ILE A 39 10.12 -14.72 -2.02
C ILE A 39 10.82 -15.95 -2.62
N ALA A 40 11.79 -16.53 -1.92
CA ALA A 40 12.43 -17.76 -2.37
C ALA A 40 11.42 -18.92 -2.48
N GLN A 41 10.53 -19.06 -1.47
CA GLN A 41 9.47 -20.07 -1.48
C GLN A 41 8.42 -19.80 -2.57
N PHE A 42 7.98 -18.54 -2.70
CA PHE A 42 7.01 -18.12 -3.71
C PHE A 42 7.54 -18.36 -5.14
N THR A 43 8.82 -18.14 -5.38
CA THR A 43 9.45 -18.43 -6.69
C THR A 43 9.34 -19.91 -7.05
N GLY A 44 9.46 -20.80 -6.07
CA GLY A 44 9.23 -22.23 -6.25
C GLY A 44 7.77 -22.56 -6.61
N MET A 45 6.81 -21.96 -5.90
CA MET A 45 5.38 -22.16 -6.14
C MET A 45 4.93 -21.62 -7.51
N ALA A 46 5.46 -20.48 -7.94
CA ALA A 46 5.10 -19.82 -9.20
C ALA A 46 5.80 -20.42 -10.42
N LYS A 47 6.69 -21.41 -10.25
CA LYS A 47 7.53 -21.94 -11.33
C LYS A 47 6.71 -22.51 -12.48
N GLU A 48 5.76 -23.40 -12.19
CA GLU A 48 4.88 -23.99 -13.22
C GLU A 48 4.14 -22.93 -14.02
N GLN A 49 3.56 -21.94 -13.33
CA GLN A 49 2.87 -20.82 -13.96
C GLN A 49 3.79 -20.01 -14.88
N ASN A 50 5.02 -19.73 -14.44
CA ASN A 50 5.98 -18.97 -15.22
C ASN A 50 6.49 -19.75 -16.44
N ASP A 51 6.75 -21.05 -16.28
CA ASP A 51 7.20 -21.93 -17.35
C ASP A 51 6.10 -22.08 -18.42
N PHE A 52 4.84 -22.26 -18.01
CA PHE A 52 3.69 -22.28 -18.92
C PHE A 52 3.57 -20.96 -19.69
N ARG A 53 3.66 -19.82 -18.99
CA ARG A 53 3.58 -18.49 -19.63
C ARG A 53 4.67 -18.29 -20.68
N ALA A 54 5.89 -18.78 -20.42
CA ALA A 54 7.01 -18.67 -21.33
C ALA A 54 6.86 -19.57 -22.58
N GLN A 55 6.21 -20.72 -22.46
CA GLN A 55 6.04 -21.69 -23.55
C GLN A 55 4.81 -21.38 -24.42
N GLU A 56 3.67 -21.14 -23.78
CA GLU A 56 2.38 -21.02 -24.47
C GLU A 56 2.01 -19.58 -24.82
N ASN A 57 2.78 -18.59 -24.33
CA ASN A 57 2.43 -17.16 -24.43
C ASN A 57 1.01 -16.85 -23.93
N ALA A 58 0.53 -17.62 -22.96
CA ALA A 58 -0.79 -17.51 -22.36
C ALA A 58 -0.70 -17.54 -20.83
N GLU A 59 -1.69 -16.96 -20.15
CA GLU A 59 -1.72 -16.96 -18.69
C GLU A 59 -2.46 -18.20 -18.16
N PRO A 60 -1.84 -19.02 -17.29
CA PRO A 60 -2.55 -20.11 -16.64
C PRO A 60 -3.33 -19.57 -15.43
N TYR A 61 -4.61 -19.93 -15.34
CA TYR A 61 -5.48 -19.56 -14.21
C TYR A 61 -5.58 -20.64 -13.12
N TRP A 62 -4.84 -21.73 -13.28
CA TRP A 62 -4.72 -22.86 -12.37
C TRP A 62 -3.26 -23.36 -12.36
N THR A 63 -2.80 -23.88 -11.23
CA THR A 63 -1.48 -24.50 -11.06
C THR A 63 -1.62 -25.79 -10.24
N ASP A 64 -0.87 -26.82 -10.58
CA ASP A 64 -0.84 -28.07 -9.81
C ASP A 64 0.34 -28.12 -8.82
N ALA A 65 1.34 -27.26 -9.00
CA ALA A 65 2.55 -27.18 -8.18
C ALA A 65 2.33 -26.68 -6.73
N ALA A 66 1.15 -26.14 -6.42
CA ALA A 66 0.83 -25.60 -5.10
C ALA A 66 -0.40 -26.30 -4.51
N PHE A 67 -0.27 -26.79 -3.26
CA PHE A 67 -1.36 -27.41 -2.47
C PHE A 67 -2.15 -28.53 -3.18
N GLY A 68 -1.56 -29.20 -4.18
CA GLY A 68 -2.23 -30.22 -4.99
C GLY A 68 -3.21 -29.67 -6.02
N GLY A 69 -3.15 -28.37 -6.31
CA GLY A 69 -4.04 -27.67 -7.22
C GLY A 69 -4.61 -26.40 -6.61
N MET A 70 -4.38 -25.23 -7.23
CA MET A 70 -5.04 -23.98 -6.84
C MET A 70 -5.17 -22.96 -7.98
N PRO A 71 -6.13 -22.01 -7.90
CA PRO A 71 -6.19 -20.87 -8.82
C PRO A 71 -4.97 -19.95 -8.66
N THR A 72 -4.43 -19.44 -9.76
CA THR A 72 -3.24 -18.57 -9.78
C THR A 72 -3.52 -17.10 -9.45
N TYR A 73 -4.79 -16.74 -9.21
CA TYR A 73 -5.20 -15.36 -8.90
C TYR A 73 -4.44 -14.75 -7.71
N GLN A 74 -4.10 -15.58 -6.72
CA GLN A 74 -3.32 -15.19 -5.54
C GLN A 74 -1.81 -15.42 -5.70
N MET A 75 -1.38 -15.90 -6.88
CA MET A 75 0.02 -16.17 -7.22
C MET A 75 0.56 -15.28 -8.34
N GLY A 76 -0.08 -14.13 -8.59
CA GLY A 76 0.38 -13.18 -9.61
C GLY A 76 -0.03 -13.57 -11.02
N ALA A 77 -1.24 -14.10 -11.20
CA ALA A 77 -1.87 -14.19 -12.50
C ALA A 77 -1.94 -12.81 -13.17
N ASN A 78 -1.52 -12.72 -14.42
CA ASN A 78 -1.64 -11.49 -15.20
C ASN A 78 -3.01 -11.38 -15.84
N TYR A 79 -3.56 -10.18 -15.85
CA TYR A 79 -4.81 -9.87 -16.53
C TYR A 79 -4.59 -8.82 -17.61
N PRO A 80 -5.29 -8.91 -18.76
CA PRO A 80 -5.25 -7.86 -19.75
C PRO A 80 -5.84 -6.57 -19.16
N ASN A 81 -5.26 -5.43 -19.52
CA ASN A 81 -5.72 -4.10 -19.11
C ASN A 81 -5.68 -3.86 -17.59
N ASP A 82 -4.67 -4.36 -16.89
CA ASP A 82 -4.45 -4.06 -15.47
C ASP A 82 -3.90 -2.62 -15.26
N TRP A 83 -4.81 -1.65 -15.34
CA TRP A 83 -4.50 -0.24 -15.14
C TRP A 83 -4.17 0.10 -13.68
N ILE A 84 -4.68 -0.68 -12.72
CA ILE A 84 -4.42 -0.47 -11.30
C ILE A 84 -3.01 -0.95 -10.95
N GLY A 85 -2.58 -2.10 -11.48
CA GLY A 85 -1.19 -2.55 -11.41
C GLY A 85 -0.22 -1.53 -12.01
N ALA A 86 -0.54 -0.98 -13.19
CA ALA A 86 0.29 0.08 -13.80
C ALA A 86 0.38 1.35 -12.92
N LEU A 87 -0.71 1.76 -12.28
CA LEU A 87 -0.71 2.89 -11.34
C LEU A 87 0.14 2.58 -10.10
N ASP A 88 0.00 1.37 -9.56
CA ASP A 88 0.77 0.88 -8.43
C ASP A 88 2.28 0.87 -8.73
N ASP A 89 2.69 0.33 -9.88
CA ASP A 89 4.09 0.35 -10.33
C ASP A 89 4.63 1.78 -10.47
N ALA A 90 3.82 2.72 -10.96
CA ALA A 90 4.21 4.12 -11.03
C ALA A 90 4.41 4.77 -9.64
N LEU A 91 3.62 4.37 -8.64
CA LEU A 91 3.80 4.80 -7.25
C LEU A 91 5.03 4.15 -6.59
N ARG A 92 5.37 2.93 -7.00
CA ARG A 92 6.52 2.15 -6.52
C ARG A 92 7.77 2.32 -7.38
N PHE A 93 8.11 3.56 -7.70
CA PHE A 93 9.25 3.91 -8.55
C PHE A 93 10.64 3.69 -7.91
N LEU A 94 10.70 3.41 -6.60
CA LEU A 94 11.95 3.14 -5.88
C LEU A 94 12.32 1.64 -5.95
N PRO A 95 13.60 1.28 -5.80
CA PRO A 95 14.00 -0.13 -5.71
C PRO A 95 13.39 -0.81 -4.47
N ARG A 96 12.93 -2.06 -4.62
CA ARG A 96 12.46 -2.86 -3.48
C ARG A 96 13.58 -3.14 -2.48
N PRO A 97 13.32 -3.06 -1.15
CA PRO A 97 12.04 -2.76 -0.49
C PRO A 97 11.85 -1.27 -0.10
N SER A 98 12.67 -0.34 -0.64
CA SER A 98 12.55 1.10 -0.36
C SER A 98 11.23 1.70 -0.84
N ASP A 99 10.65 1.16 -1.91
CA ASP A 99 9.31 1.52 -2.41
C ASP A 99 8.22 1.30 -1.36
N TYR A 100 8.18 0.15 -0.71
CA TYR A 100 7.18 -0.13 0.32
C TYR A 100 7.34 0.77 1.54
N LEU A 101 8.58 1.01 1.98
CA LEU A 101 8.82 1.94 3.08
C LEU A 101 8.41 3.38 2.72
N PHE A 102 8.67 3.81 1.49
CA PHE A 102 8.18 5.08 0.97
C PHE A 102 6.64 5.14 0.97
N LEU A 103 5.95 4.08 0.53
CA LEU A 103 4.50 4.02 0.54
C LEU A 103 3.93 4.05 1.97
N TYR A 104 4.57 3.39 2.95
CA TYR A 104 4.19 3.52 4.37
C TYR A 104 4.20 4.97 4.83
N PHE A 105 5.28 5.69 4.52
CA PHE A 105 5.39 7.10 4.89
C PHE A 105 4.34 7.94 4.17
N LEU A 106 4.20 7.79 2.86
CA LEU A 106 3.26 8.55 2.05
C LEU A 106 1.81 8.34 2.48
N GLY A 107 1.41 7.08 2.68
CA GLY A 107 0.05 6.73 3.06
C GLY A 107 -0.31 7.28 4.44
N PHE A 108 0.54 7.03 5.44
CA PHE A 108 0.27 7.49 6.80
C PHE A 108 0.33 9.01 6.92
N TYR A 109 1.25 9.66 6.18
CA TYR A 109 1.29 11.11 6.07
C TYR A 109 -0.02 11.69 5.55
N GLY A 110 -0.56 11.11 4.47
CA GLY A 110 -1.87 11.50 3.91
C GLY A 110 -3.01 11.39 4.92
N LEU A 111 -3.04 10.31 5.70
CA LEU A 111 -4.00 10.13 6.79
C LEU A 111 -3.87 11.22 7.86
N LEU A 112 -2.66 11.52 8.34
CA LEU A 112 -2.42 12.56 9.35
C LEU A 112 -2.83 13.95 8.85
N LEU A 113 -2.59 14.26 7.57
CA LEU A 113 -3.07 15.51 6.97
C LEU A 113 -4.60 15.59 6.95
N VAL A 114 -5.30 14.49 6.61
CA VAL A 114 -6.76 14.43 6.70
C VAL A 114 -7.22 14.61 8.15
N LEU A 115 -6.50 14.08 9.12
CA LEU A 115 -6.74 14.29 10.55
C LEU A 115 -6.41 15.71 11.04
N LYS A 116 -5.95 16.61 10.15
CA LYS A 116 -5.58 18.02 10.41
C LYS A 116 -4.32 18.17 11.27
N THR A 117 -3.40 17.20 11.22
CA THR A 117 -2.08 17.32 11.82
C THR A 117 -1.19 18.25 10.99
N ASP A 118 -0.42 19.12 11.64
CA ASP A 118 0.52 20.03 10.97
C ASP A 118 1.54 19.23 10.11
N PRO A 119 1.94 19.71 8.92
CA PRO A 119 2.80 18.95 8.00
C PRO A 119 4.09 18.42 8.61
N LEU A 120 4.76 19.18 9.48
CA LEU A 120 5.99 18.73 10.13
C LEU A 120 5.73 17.59 11.14
N LYS A 121 4.66 17.70 11.94
CA LYS A 121 4.25 16.65 12.87
C LYS A 121 3.78 15.41 12.12
N ALA A 122 3.05 15.60 11.02
CA ALA A 122 2.61 14.53 10.14
C ALA A 122 3.81 13.80 9.52
N PHE A 123 4.86 14.52 9.12
CA PHE A 123 6.10 13.94 8.61
C PHE A 123 6.76 13.02 9.65
N PHE A 124 6.97 13.49 10.88
CA PHE A 124 7.53 12.65 11.94
C PHE A 124 6.61 11.50 12.35
N GLY A 125 5.29 11.70 12.33
CA GLY A 125 4.31 10.62 12.58
C GLY A 125 4.36 9.53 11.51
N ALA A 126 4.53 9.90 10.24
CA ALA A 126 4.74 8.96 9.15
C ALA A 126 6.04 8.16 9.31
N LEU A 127 7.14 8.83 9.68
CA LEU A 127 8.40 8.14 9.98
C LEU A 127 8.25 7.16 11.14
N ALA A 128 7.58 7.56 12.22
CA ALA A 128 7.32 6.69 13.37
C ALA A 128 6.49 5.45 12.98
N PHE A 129 5.50 5.61 12.09
CA PHE A 129 4.73 4.49 11.57
C PHE A 129 5.59 3.54 10.72
N GLY A 130 6.28 4.05 9.70
CA GLY A 130 7.06 3.19 8.79
C GLY A 130 8.29 2.54 9.45
N PHE A 131 8.88 3.18 10.46
CA PHE A 131 9.96 2.59 11.26
C PHE A 131 9.49 1.80 12.47
N SER A 132 8.18 1.60 12.65
CA SER A 132 7.71 0.68 13.67
C SER A 132 8.23 -0.74 13.41
N THR A 133 8.58 -1.45 14.49
CA THR A 133 9.31 -2.71 14.43
C THR A 133 8.70 -3.71 13.43
N TYR A 134 7.38 -3.85 13.44
CA TYR A 134 6.68 -4.78 12.55
C TYR A 134 6.78 -4.39 11.07
N MET A 135 6.71 -3.09 10.75
CA MET A 135 6.78 -2.58 9.36
C MET A 135 8.14 -2.82 8.71
N ILE A 136 9.20 -2.89 9.50
CA ILE A 136 10.54 -3.21 9.01
C ILE A 136 10.75 -4.73 8.89
N ILE A 137 10.35 -5.50 9.90
CA ILE A 137 10.53 -6.96 9.91
C ILE A 137 9.81 -7.63 8.74
N ILE A 138 8.59 -7.17 8.42
CA ILE A 138 7.78 -7.74 7.33
C ILE A 138 8.46 -7.57 5.95
N LEU A 139 9.15 -6.44 5.74
CA LEU A 139 9.98 -6.22 4.55
C LEU A 139 11.21 -7.13 4.56
N GLY A 140 11.76 -7.41 5.75
CA GLY A 140 12.89 -8.29 5.95
C GLY A 140 12.69 -9.70 5.39
N VAL A 141 11.55 -10.31 5.70
CA VAL A 141 11.22 -11.69 5.27
C VAL A 141 10.66 -11.76 3.84
N GLY A 142 10.20 -10.62 3.29
CA GLY A 142 9.65 -10.51 1.94
C GLY A 142 8.20 -10.88 1.83
N HIS A 143 7.44 -10.67 2.89
CA HIS A 143 5.99 -10.83 2.90
C HIS A 143 5.32 -9.61 2.22
N ASN A 144 5.67 -9.44 0.95
CA ASN A 144 5.51 -8.20 0.18
C ASN A 144 4.04 -7.85 -0.04
N ALA A 145 3.18 -8.82 -0.36
CA ALA A 145 1.73 -8.57 -0.54
C ALA A 145 1.08 -7.96 0.71
N LYS A 146 1.45 -8.46 1.91
CA LYS A 146 0.93 -7.92 3.18
C LYS A 146 1.49 -6.54 3.47
N ALA A 147 2.80 -6.35 3.27
CA ALA A 147 3.45 -5.06 3.42
C ALA A 147 2.78 -4.01 2.52
N HIS A 148 2.55 -4.38 1.27
CA HIS A 148 1.92 -3.55 0.27
C HIS A 148 0.48 -3.17 0.62
N ALA A 149 -0.34 -4.13 1.06
CA ALA A 149 -1.70 -3.87 1.53
C ALA A 149 -1.71 -2.89 2.72
N ILE A 150 -0.84 -3.09 3.71
CA ILE A 150 -0.70 -2.20 4.88
C ILE A 150 -0.34 -0.78 4.46
N ALA A 151 0.46 -0.61 3.40
CA ALA A 151 0.86 0.71 2.93
C ALA A 151 -0.31 1.54 2.36
N TYR A 152 -1.32 0.88 1.80
CA TYR A 152 -2.51 1.57 1.27
C TYR A 152 -3.63 1.79 2.28
N MET A 153 -3.67 1.00 3.37
CA MET A 153 -4.71 1.14 4.41
C MET A 153 -4.91 2.57 4.90
N PRO A 154 -3.86 3.35 5.24
CA PRO A 154 -4.05 4.71 5.74
C PRO A 154 -4.77 5.62 4.73
N MET A 155 -4.51 5.45 3.42
CA MET A 155 -5.15 6.24 2.36
C MET A 155 -6.62 5.88 2.19
N VAL A 156 -6.97 4.59 2.31
CA VAL A 156 -8.38 4.15 2.32
C VAL A 156 -9.14 4.81 3.48
N ILE A 157 -8.56 4.74 4.69
CA ILE A 157 -9.12 5.35 5.89
C ILE A 157 -9.24 6.88 5.71
N ALA A 158 -8.22 7.53 5.15
CA ALA A 158 -8.22 8.96 4.88
C ALA A 158 -9.37 9.37 3.94
N GLY A 159 -9.58 8.61 2.86
CA GLY A 159 -10.70 8.82 1.94
C GLY A 159 -12.06 8.69 2.64
N VAL A 160 -12.25 7.64 3.44
CA VAL A 160 -13.52 7.40 4.16
C VAL A 160 -13.80 8.52 5.16
N ILE A 161 -12.79 8.98 5.90
CA ILE A 161 -12.92 10.11 6.81
C ILE A 161 -13.31 11.40 6.06
N LEU A 162 -12.77 11.64 4.87
CA LEU A 162 -13.13 12.80 4.05
C LEU A 162 -14.62 12.76 3.64
N VAL A 163 -15.15 11.58 3.30
CA VAL A 163 -16.57 11.38 2.99
C VAL A 163 -17.44 11.75 4.21
N PHE A 164 -17.12 11.23 5.40
CA PHE A 164 -17.84 11.58 6.62
C PHE A 164 -17.73 13.06 7.01
N ARG A 165 -16.66 13.74 6.56
CA ARG A 165 -16.49 15.20 6.69
C ARG A 165 -17.13 16.00 5.55
N LYS A 166 -18.10 15.42 4.84
CA LYS A 166 -18.88 16.04 3.75
C LYS A 166 -18.05 16.46 2.52
N ARG A 167 -16.82 15.97 2.38
CA ARG A 167 -16.00 16.17 1.17
C ARG A 167 -16.23 15.01 0.20
N TYR A 168 -17.49 14.83 -0.23
CA TYR A 168 -17.95 13.62 -0.91
C TYR A 168 -17.17 13.27 -2.17
N ILE A 169 -16.89 14.26 -3.04
CA ILE A 169 -16.20 14.01 -4.31
C ILE A 169 -14.75 13.60 -4.06
N VAL A 170 -13.98 14.43 -3.34
CA VAL A 170 -12.55 14.15 -3.08
C VAL A 170 -12.39 12.91 -2.22
N GLY A 171 -13.21 12.76 -1.17
CA GLY A 171 -13.19 11.58 -0.32
C GLY A 171 -13.56 10.31 -1.08
N GLY A 172 -14.61 10.35 -1.90
CA GLY A 172 -15.03 9.21 -2.73
C GLY A 172 -13.96 8.80 -3.75
N LEU A 173 -13.33 9.75 -4.44
CA LEU A 173 -12.23 9.46 -5.36
C LEU A 173 -11.01 8.87 -4.66
N VAL A 174 -10.61 9.43 -3.51
CA VAL A 174 -9.49 8.90 -2.73
C VAL A 174 -9.80 7.50 -2.22
N THR A 175 -10.99 7.25 -1.67
CA THR A 175 -11.41 5.91 -1.25
C THR A 175 -11.41 4.94 -2.42
N MET A 176 -12.00 5.31 -3.56
CA MET A 176 -12.06 4.46 -4.74
C MET A 176 -10.66 4.03 -5.21
N ILE A 177 -9.75 5.00 -5.42
CA ILE A 177 -8.39 4.72 -5.92
C ILE A 177 -7.58 3.95 -4.87
N ALA A 178 -7.63 4.35 -3.60
CA ALA A 178 -6.86 3.69 -2.54
C ALA A 178 -7.35 2.26 -2.30
N THR A 179 -8.67 2.02 -2.33
CA THR A 179 -9.22 0.66 -2.17
C THR A 179 -8.89 -0.20 -3.38
N ALA A 180 -8.91 0.34 -4.60
CA ALA A 180 -8.47 -0.40 -5.78
C ALA A 180 -7.00 -0.84 -5.66
N LEU A 181 -6.12 0.06 -5.23
CA LEU A 181 -4.71 -0.25 -4.97
C LEU A 181 -4.53 -1.28 -3.82
N GLU A 182 -5.32 -1.18 -2.75
CA GLU A 182 -5.26 -2.13 -1.63
C GLU A 182 -5.70 -3.54 -2.03
N ILE A 183 -6.77 -3.65 -2.83
CA ILE A 183 -7.23 -4.93 -3.39
C ILE A 183 -6.18 -5.49 -4.36
N ASN A 184 -5.57 -4.62 -5.18
CA ASN A 184 -4.51 -5.01 -6.12
C ASN A 184 -3.26 -5.55 -5.43
N ALA A 185 -2.96 -5.12 -4.18
CA ALA A 185 -1.90 -5.71 -3.37
C ALA A 185 -2.14 -7.19 -3.02
N ASN A 186 -3.36 -7.70 -3.27
CA ASN A 186 -3.70 -9.12 -3.32
C ASN A 186 -3.47 -9.86 -1.98
N HIS A 187 -3.75 -9.19 -0.87
CA HIS A 187 -3.64 -9.79 0.48
C HIS A 187 -4.97 -9.69 1.24
N PHE A 188 -5.93 -10.54 0.88
CA PHE A 188 -7.32 -10.48 1.38
C PHE A 188 -7.47 -10.45 2.90
N GLN A 189 -6.62 -11.15 3.65
CA GLN A 189 -6.68 -11.11 5.13
C GLN A 189 -6.52 -9.67 5.65
N MET A 190 -5.64 -8.87 5.03
CA MET A 190 -5.41 -7.48 5.40
C MET A 190 -6.58 -6.60 4.95
N THR A 191 -7.13 -6.85 3.75
CA THR A 191 -8.36 -6.20 3.27
C THR A 191 -9.53 -6.41 4.24
N TYR A 192 -9.71 -7.62 4.79
CA TYR A 192 -10.72 -7.88 5.80
C TYR A 192 -10.47 -7.13 7.11
N TYR A 193 -9.22 -7.07 7.57
CA TYR A 193 -8.88 -6.30 8.77
C TYR A 193 -9.15 -4.81 8.59
N LEU A 194 -8.85 -4.27 7.41
CA LEU A 194 -9.19 -2.91 7.04
C LEU A 194 -10.72 -2.72 7.03
N LEU A 195 -11.49 -3.63 6.44
CA LEU A 195 -12.95 -3.54 6.42
C LEU A 195 -13.53 -3.50 7.83
N PHE A 196 -13.08 -4.36 8.74
CA PHE A 196 -13.54 -4.33 10.13
C PHE A 196 -13.24 -2.99 10.81
N LEU A 197 -12.05 -2.44 10.59
CA LEU A 197 -11.69 -1.11 11.09
C LEU A 197 -12.60 -0.02 10.49
N LEU A 198 -12.87 -0.07 9.19
CA LEU A 198 -13.77 0.88 8.53
C LEU A 198 -15.21 0.79 9.05
N LEU A 199 -15.70 -0.41 9.38
CA LEU A 199 -17.01 -0.59 9.99
C LEU A 199 -17.08 0.07 11.37
N ILE A 200 -16.03 -0.06 12.19
CA ILE A 200 -15.94 0.61 13.50
C ILE A 200 -15.90 2.14 13.32
N ILE A 201 -15.06 2.64 12.42
CA ILE A 201 -14.96 4.07 12.11
C ILE A 201 -16.31 4.61 11.60
N GLY A 202 -16.94 3.88 10.68
CA GLY A 202 -18.25 4.23 10.13
C GLY A 202 -19.33 4.27 11.21
N GLY A 203 -19.38 3.25 12.06
CA GLY A 203 -20.28 3.20 13.22
C GLY A 203 -20.10 4.41 14.15
N TYR A 204 -18.85 4.77 14.46
CA TYR A 204 -18.55 5.95 15.28
C TYR A 204 -19.04 7.27 14.65
N PHE A 205 -18.80 7.49 13.35
CA PHE A 205 -19.27 8.70 12.67
C PHE A 205 -20.79 8.75 12.55
N ILE A 206 -21.43 7.62 12.25
CA ILE A 206 -22.89 7.51 12.18
C ILE A 206 -23.51 7.82 13.54
N TYR A 207 -22.99 7.23 14.62
CA TYR A 207 -23.45 7.49 15.98
C TYR A 207 -23.38 8.98 16.34
N ASN A 208 -22.24 9.62 16.08
CA ASN A 208 -22.08 11.06 16.34
C ASN A 208 -23.05 11.92 15.52
N TYR A 209 -23.34 11.53 14.28
CA TYR A 209 -24.28 12.25 13.43
C TYR A 209 -25.73 12.13 13.91
N ILE A 210 -26.12 10.94 14.40
CA ILE A 210 -27.43 10.72 15.01
C ILE A 210 -27.54 11.57 16.29
N LYS A 211 -26.55 11.48 17.19
CA LYS A 211 -26.54 12.23 18.45
C LYS A 211 -26.54 13.76 18.26
N ALA A 212 -25.91 14.27 17.21
CA ALA A 212 -25.87 15.71 16.93
C ALA A 212 -27.16 16.24 16.27
N LYS A 213 -28.06 15.35 15.84
CA LYS A 213 -29.39 15.70 15.32
C LYS A 213 -30.48 15.67 16.39
N GLU A 214 -30.23 14.99 17.51
CA GLU A 214 -30.99 15.11 18.76
C GLU A 214 -30.58 16.37 19.52
#